data_AF-A0A7V8NTZ2-F1
#
_entry.id   AF-A0A7V8NTZ2-F1
#
_cell.length_a   1.000
_cell.length_b   1.000
_cell.length_c   1.000
_cell.angle_alpha   90.00
_cell.angle_beta   90.00
_cell.angle_gamma   90.00
#
_symmetry.space_group_name_H-M   'P 1'
#
loop_
_entity.id
_entity.type
_entity.pdbx_description
1 polymer ?
#
loop_
_entity_poly.entity_id
_entity_poly.type
_entity_poly.pdbx_seq_one_letter_code
_entity_poly.pdbx_strand_id
1 'polypeptide(L)'
;NVNNPRTQINLENIACHHVPVFALLRESEKQVSGPGENYLVKAFSHGLTMSAPGAEDDIQTHLDAEAVKQLPPLDGNAIRTLPTATTWVNLKSLGAKGDGITDDTAVVQKAIAEHRVLYIPMGRYVVSDTLKLRPDTVLIGLHPSMTQFDLPDGTAAFQGPGAPKPLLEAPSDGHNIVTGIGLYTDGINSRAVGAMWMAGADSLMDDVRFLGGHGTNAADGTRINPYNNTHTADPDDLRRWDGQYPSLWIRNGGGGTFANIWTPSTFAQAGLYISNTATPGRVYQLSSEHHVRNEVKLDQVENWELDAIQTEEERGESGFALPLEISRSTNITIANYHGYRVVSSYQPFPYAIKLSESHDIRFRNVHVDSDSKAAFDNSLFDATGHAAVRAYEFASLNV
;
A
#
# COMPACT_ATOMS: atom_id res chain seq x y z
N ASN A 1 7.75 8.82 28.19
CA ASN A 1 8.22 7.73 29.07
C ASN A 1 9.21 6.88 28.29
N VAL A 2 10.52 7.08 28.47
CA VAL A 2 11.58 6.32 27.75
C VAL A 2 11.65 4.83 28.11
N ASN A 3 10.94 4.41 29.16
CA ASN A 3 10.81 3.01 29.57
C ASN A 3 9.43 2.45 29.19
N ASN A 4 8.78 3.01 28.17
CA ASN A 4 7.48 2.56 27.68
C ASN A 4 7.62 1.96 26.28
N PRO A 5 7.12 0.73 26.02
CA PRO A 5 7.17 0.10 24.70
C PRO A 5 6.48 0.91 23.59
N ARG A 6 5.58 1.85 23.93
CA ARG A 6 4.95 2.79 22.99
C ARG A 6 5.85 3.93 22.54
N THR A 7 6.97 4.17 23.24
CA THR A 7 7.96 5.16 22.80
C THR A 7 8.90 4.49 21.81
N GLN A 8 8.51 4.52 20.54
CA GLN A 8 9.22 3.89 19.44
C GLN A 8 9.78 4.97 18.53
N ILE A 9 11.10 5.00 18.38
CA ILE A 9 11.81 6.00 17.57
C ILE A 9 12.80 5.24 16.70
N ASN A 10 12.66 5.35 15.38
CA ASN A 10 13.63 4.84 14.43
C ASN A 10 14.02 5.94 13.45
N LEU A 11 15.31 6.03 13.15
CA LEU A 11 15.89 6.94 12.16
C LEU A 11 16.91 6.13 11.35
N GLU A 12 16.75 6.07 10.04
CA GLU A 12 17.67 5.35 9.15
C GLU A 12 18.15 6.27 8.04
N ASN A 13 19.37 6.02 7.54
CA ASN A 13 20.00 6.74 6.43
C ASN A 13 20.06 8.27 6.60
N ILE A 14 20.44 8.75 7.79
CA ILE A 14 20.54 10.19 8.09
C ILE A 14 21.97 10.69 7.92
N ALA A 15 22.15 11.72 7.09
CA ALA A 15 23.40 12.45 6.95
C ALA A 15 23.44 13.65 7.93
N CYS A 16 24.49 13.74 8.74
CA CYS A 16 24.63 14.77 9.76
C CYS A 16 25.89 15.63 9.53
N HIS A 17 25.73 16.95 9.59
CA HIS A 17 26.81 17.94 9.56
C HIS A 17 26.68 18.88 10.77
N HIS A 18 27.72 19.00 11.58
CA HIS A 18 27.73 19.82 12.81
C HIS A 18 26.59 19.47 13.79
N VAL A 19 26.32 18.17 13.97
CA VAL A 19 25.32 17.66 14.93
C VAL A 19 26.03 16.94 16.08
N PRO A 20 26.50 17.66 17.13
CA PRO A 20 27.24 17.03 18.23
C PRO A 20 26.37 16.10 19.10
N VAL A 21 25.08 16.41 19.21
CA VAL A 21 24.08 15.58 19.90
C VAL A 21 23.08 15.11 18.86
N PHE A 22 23.15 13.84 18.50
CA PHE A 22 22.24 13.23 17.52
C PHE A 22 20.83 13.06 18.09
N ALA A 23 20.72 12.57 19.32
CA ALA A 23 19.43 12.40 19.99
C ALA A 23 19.52 12.80 21.47
N LEU A 24 18.45 13.41 21.99
CA LEU A 24 18.26 13.74 23.40
C LEU A 24 16.95 13.11 23.89
N LEU A 25 17.06 12.12 24.78
CA LEU A 25 15.92 11.50 25.44
C LEU A 25 15.48 12.39 26.61
N ARG A 26 14.53 13.29 26.36
CA ARG A 26 14.17 14.42 27.24
C ARG A 26 13.91 14.07 28.70
N GLU A 27 13.21 12.98 28.99
CA GLU A 27 12.84 12.63 30.37
C GLU A 27 13.99 12.03 31.18
N SER A 28 14.92 11.33 30.54
CA SER A 28 16.12 10.78 31.18
C SER A 28 17.33 11.69 31.03
N GLU A 29 17.20 12.77 30.26
CA GLU A 29 18.27 13.67 29.82
C GLU A 29 19.44 12.97 29.10
N LYS A 30 19.28 11.69 28.75
CA LYS A 30 20.32 10.89 28.10
C LYS A 30 20.56 11.43 26.69
N GLN A 31 21.81 11.78 26.42
CA GLN A 31 22.28 12.23 25.11
C GLN A 31 22.97 11.09 24.37
N VAL A 32 22.76 11.05 23.06
CA VAL A 32 23.46 10.19 22.13
C VAL A 32 24.26 11.10 21.20
N SER A 33 25.58 11.03 21.30
CA SER A 33 26.50 11.90 20.53
C SER A 33 26.74 11.37 19.13
N GLY A 34 26.94 12.27 18.17
CA GLY A 34 27.44 11.92 16.84
C GLY A 34 28.94 11.55 16.87
N PRO A 35 29.41 10.64 16.01
CA PRO A 35 30.81 10.19 15.98
C PRO A 35 31.79 11.20 15.34
N GLY A 36 31.35 12.39 14.91
CA GLY A 36 32.22 13.40 14.31
C GLY A 36 31.49 14.66 13.84
N GLU A 37 32.19 15.56 13.15
CA GLU A 37 31.61 16.74 12.50
C GLU A 37 30.64 16.34 11.38
N ASN A 38 31.09 15.40 10.53
CA ASN A 38 30.32 14.78 9.47
C ASN A 38 30.19 13.30 9.77
N TYR A 39 28.97 12.77 9.74
CA TYR A 39 28.73 11.35 9.96
C TYR A 39 27.43 10.90 9.30
N LEU A 40 27.33 9.59 9.07
CA LEU A 40 26.12 8.92 8.61
C LEU A 40 25.58 8.06 9.72
N VAL A 41 24.30 8.21 10.01
CA VAL A 41 23.55 7.27 10.85
C VAL A 41 22.89 6.28 9.92
N LYS A 42 23.39 5.03 9.95
CA LYS A 42 22.79 3.91 9.21
C LYS A 42 21.48 3.52 9.86
N ALA A 43 21.49 3.37 11.19
CA ALA A 43 20.31 3.12 11.97
C ALA A 43 20.44 3.69 13.39
N PHE A 44 19.39 4.33 13.87
CA PHE A 44 19.16 4.63 15.28
C PHE A 44 17.80 4.09 15.67
N SER A 45 17.74 3.40 16.80
CA SER A 45 16.50 2.88 17.37
C SER A 45 16.43 3.18 18.87
N HIS A 46 15.25 3.57 19.34
CA HIS A 46 14.89 3.57 20.75
C HIS A 46 13.50 2.97 20.94
N GLY A 47 13.38 2.00 21.84
CA GLY A 47 12.12 1.37 22.22
C GLY A 47 12.26 -0.14 22.40
N LEU A 48 11.13 -0.85 22.53
CA LEU A 48 11.10 -2.29 22.71
C LEU A 48 11.73 -2.98 21.49
N THR A 49 12.80 -3.73 21.71
CA THR A 49 13.62 -4.34 20.68
C THR A 49 13.78 -5.83 20.95
N MET A 50 13.78 -6.62 19.88
CA MET A 50 13.98 -8.07 19.93
C MET A 50 15.01 -8.48 18.87
N SER A 51 15.87 -9.44 19.21
CA SER A 51 16.89 -9.93 18.28
C SER A 51 16.37 -10.93 17.25
N ALA A 52 15.24 -11.58 17.54
CA ALA A 52 14.56 -12.53 16.67
C ALA A 52 13.11 -12.74 17.18
N PRO A 53 12.19 -13.28 16.36
CA PRO A 53 10.88 -13.70 16.83
C PRO A 53 11.00 -14.71 17.99
N GLY A 54 10.23 -14.50 19.07
CA GLY A 54 10.27 -15.34 20.27
C GLY A 54 11.48 -15.15 21.20
N ALA A 55 12.42 -14.26 20.87
CA ALA A 55 13.51 -13.87 21.77
C ALA A 55 12.99 -13.01 22.94
N GLU A 56 13.83 -12.83 23.97
CA GLU A 56 13.56 -11.86 25.02
C GLU A 56 13.51 -10.43 24.44
N ASP A 57 12.60 -9.63 24.96
CA ASP A 57 12.38 -8.24 24.58
C ASP A 57 12.91 -7.28 25.66
N ASP A 58 13.50 -6.18 25.22
CA ASP A 58 13.99 -5.14 26.14
C ASP A 58 13.92 -3.75 25.49
N ILE A 59 13.75 -2.72 26.31
CA ILE A 59 13.76 -1.34 25.82
C ILE A 59 15.20 -0.86 25.71
N GLN A 60 15.65 -0.71 24.47
CA GLN A 60 17.04 -0.43 24.17
C GLN A 60 17.19 0.88 23.41
N THR A 61 18.41 1.42 23.42
CA THR A 61 18.81 2.53 22.54
C THR A 61 20.04 2.09 21.77
N HIS A 62 19.94 2.04 20.46
CA HIS A 62 21.00 1.61 19.56
C HIS A 62 21.33 2.73 18.57
N LEU A 63 22.62 2.93 18.30
CA LEU A 63 23.13 3.82 17.26
C LEU A 63 24.18 3.06 16.46
N ASP A 64 23.91 2.86 15.17
CA ASP A 64 24.90 2.52 14.15
C ASP A 64 25.17 3.78 13.31
N ALA A 65 26.35 4.35 13.52
CA ALA A 65 26.79 5.54 12.83
C ALA A 65 28.30 5.52 12.60
N GLU A 66 28.72 6.14 11.49
CA GLU A 66 30.12 6.24 11.12
C GLU A 66 30.50 7.68 10.74
N ALA A 67 31.65 8.14 11.24
CA ALA A 67 32.20 9.42 10.82
C ALA A 67 32.68 9.33 9.36
N VAL A 68 32.36 10.35 8.56
CA VAL A 68 32.74 10.42 7.14
C VAL A 68 33.50 11.69 6.85
N LYS A 69 34.40 11.65 5.87
CA LYS A 69 35.12 12.86 5.43
C LYS A 69 34.21 13.81 4.65
N GLN A 70 33.27 13.26 3.91
CA GLN A 70 32.32 13.98 3.09
C GLN A 70 30.98 13.24 3.14
N LEU A 71 29.89 13.99 3.26
CA LEU A 71 28.54 13.43 3.22
C LEU A 71 28.21 12.98 1.79
N PRO A 72 27.45 11.87 1.63
CA PRO A 72 26.96 11.43 0.34
C PRO A 72 26.00 12.49 -0.24
N PRO A 73 25.83 12.52 -1.57
CA PRO A 73 24.77 13.31 -2.16
C PRO A 73 23.41 12.83 -1.63
N LEU A 74 22.44 13.74 -1.55
CA LEU A 74 21.06 13.36 -1.30
C LEU A 74 20.53 12.61 -2.53
N ASP A 75 19.84 11.51 -2.30
CA ASP A 75 19.09 10.82 -3.34
C ASP A 75 17.99 11.73 -3.90
N GLY A 76 17.55 11.45 -5.13
CA GLY A 76 16.38 12.12 -5.70
C GLY A 76 15.10 11.81 -4.92
N ASN A 77 14.10 12.69 -5.05
CA ASN A 77 12.79 12.46 -4.43
C ASN A 77 12.17 11.14 -4.96
N ALA A 78 11.78 10.26 -4.04
CA ALA A 78 11.07 9.03 -4.40
C ALA A 78 9.72 9.32 -5.08
N ILE A 79 8.99 10.32 -4.56
CA ILE A 79 7.80 10.85 -5.22
C ILE A 79 8.25 11.81 -6.33
N ARG A 80 8.05 11.38 -7.57
CA ARG A 80 8.49 12.11 -8.77
C ARG A 80 7.66 13.38 -8.99
N THR A 81 8.31 14.43 -9.48
CA THR A 81 7.62 15.64 -9.94
C THR A 81 6.83 15.36 -11.22
N LEU A 82 5.61 15.89 -11.31
CA LEU A 82 4.79 15.81 -12.52
C LEU A 82 5.37 16.64 -13.67
N PRO A 83 5.12 16.26 -14.93
CA PRO A 83 5.40 17.12 -16.08
C PRO A 83 4.72 18.48 -15.95
N THR A 84 5.29 19.52 -16.56
CA THR A 84 4.73 20.88 -16.54
C THR A 84 3.31 20.90 -17.11
N ALA A 85 2.39 21.62 -16.47
CA ALA A 85 0.97 21.68 -16.86
C ALA A 85 0.73 22.06 -18.33
N THR A 86 1.65 22.80 -18.95
CA THR A 86 1.59 23.17 -20.37
C THR A 86 1.72 21.99 -21.34
N THR A 87 2.19 20.82 -20.89
CA THR A 87 2.29 19.60 -21.71
C THR A 87 1.06 18.70 -21.57
N TRP A 88 0.12 19.04 -20.70
CA TRP A 88 -1.01 18.17 -20.39
C TRP A 88 -2.08 18.28 -21.47
N VAL A 89 -2.51 17.13 -22.00
CA VAL A 89 -3.62 17.06 -22.96
C VAL A 89 -4.88 16.70 -22.21
N ASN A 90 -5.91 17.56 -22.31
CA ASN A 90 -7.19 17.35 -21.64
C ASN A 90 -7.99 16.24 -22.33
N LEU A 91 -8.29 15.15 -21.62
CA LEU A 91 -8.99 14.00 -22.18
C LEU A 91 -10.38 14.33 -22.76
N LYS A 92 -11.14 15.25 -22.15
CA LYS A 92 -12.46 15.67 -22.67
C LYS A 92 -12.34 16.44 -23.98
N SER A 93 -11.23 17.16 -24.20
CA SER A 93 -10.97 17.81 -25.49
C SER A 93 -10.75 16.80 -26.63
N LEU A 94 -10.41 15.55 -26.30
CA LEU A 94 -10.24 14.45 -27.24
C LEU A 94 -11.54 13.65 -27.48
N GLY A 95 -12.64 14.02 -26.81
CA GLY A 95 -13.98 13.48 -27.04
C GLY A 95 -14.53 12.60 -25.92
N ALA A 96 -13.75 12.30 -24.88
CA ALA A 96 -14.26 11.56 -23.72
C ALA A 96 -15.36 12.34 -23.00
N LYS A 97 -16.38 11.64 -22.52
CA LYS A 97 -17.53 12.27 -21.86
C LYS A 97 -17.30 12.38 -20.36
N GLY A 98 -16.89 11.29 -19.72
CA GLY A 98 -16.78 11.21 -18.26
C GLY A 98 -18.12 11.46 -17.56
N ASP A 99 -19.22 11.05 -18.19
CA ASP A 99 -20.61 11.29 -17.75
C ASP A 99 -21.21 10.12 -16.93
N GLY A 100 -20.44 9.05 -16.69
CA GLY A 100 -20.87 7.86 -15.98
C GLY A 100 -21.80 6.93 -16.78
N ILE A 101 -22.01 7.19 -18.07
CA ILE A 101 -22.94 6.43 -18.91
C ILE A 101 -22.28 6.03 -20.24
N THR A 102 -21.61 6.96 -20.90
CA THR A 102 -20.94 6.73 -22.18
C THR A 102 -19.71 5.86 -21.99
N ASP A 103 -19.63 4.76 -22.75
CA ASP A 103 -18.42 3.95 -22.83
C ASP A 103 -17.29 4.75 -23.50
N ASP A 104 -16.33 5.21 -22.69
CA ASP A 104 -15.18 6.00 -23.07
C ASP A 104 -13.95 5.14 -23.41
N THR A 105 -14.06 3.80 -23.42
CA THR A 105 -12.90 2.89 -23.62
C THR A 105 -12.09 3.22 -24.86
N ALA A 106 -12.76 3.36 -26.01
CA ALA A 106 -12.07 3.57 -27.28
C ALA A 106 -11.35 4.92 -27.34
N VAL A 107 -11.97 5.98 -26.80
CA VAL A 107 -11.37 7.32 -26.79
C VAL A 107 -10.23 7.44 -25.78
N VAL A 108 -10.36 6.82 -24.60
CA VAL A 108 -9.30 6.77 -23.59
C VAL A 108 -8.10 5.97 -24.12
N GLN A 109 -8.33 4.79 -24.68
CA GLN A 109 -7.25 3.97 -25.21
C GLN A 109 -6.54 4.65 -26.39
N LYS A 110 -7.29 5.34 -27.26
CA LYS A 110 -6.70 6.16 -28.34
C LYS A 110 -5.88 7.33 -27.79
N ALA A 111 -6.39 8.04 -26.80
CA ALA A 111 -5.68 9.14 -26.14
C ALA A 111 -4.36 8.65 -25.51
N ILE A 112 -4.38 7.49 -24.84
CA ILE A 112 -3.19 6.83 -24.30
C ILE A 112 -2.21 6.44 -25.40
N ALA A 113 -2.68 6.08 -26.61
CA ALA A 113 -1.82 5.74 -27.74
C ALA A 113 -1.21 6.97 -28.44
N GLU A 114 -1.87 8.14 -28.40
CA GLU A 114 -1.44 9.34 -29.14
C GLU A 114 -0.73 10.39 -28.26
N HIS A 115 -0.98 10.42 -26.95
CA HIS A 115 -0.46 11.46 -26.06
C HIS A 115 0.25 10.89 -24.83
N ARG A 116 1.42 11.45 -24.51
CA ARG A 116 2.21 11.05 -23.33
C ARG A 116 1.56 11.44 -22.01
N VAL A 117 1.15 12.71 -21.90
CA VAL A 117 0.65 13.29 -20.64
C VAL A 117 -0.82 13.64 -20.81
N LEU A 118 -1.68 12.91 -20.11
CA LEU A 118 -3.13 13.09 -20.15
C LEU A 118 -3.61 13.66 -18.83
N TYR A 119 -4.21 14.84 -18.89
CA TYR A 119 -5.04 15.35 -17.81
C TYR A 119 -6.44 14.75 -17.95
N ILE A 120 -6.93 14.13 -16.88
CA ILE A 120 -8.24 13.50 -16.77
C ILE A 120 -9.11 14.43 -15.92
N PRO A 121 -9.98 15.27 -16.52
CA PRO A 121 -10.86 16.14 -15.75
C PRO A 121 -11.82 15.32 -14.88
N MET A 122 -12.36 15.93 -13.82
CA MET A 122 -13.41 15.31 -13.02
C MET A 122 -14.55 14.76 -13.89
N GLY A 123 -15.00 13.56 -13.56
CA GLY A 123 -15.93 12.75 -14.33
C GLY A 123 -15.81 11.27 -13.97
N ARG A 124 -16.81 10.50 -14.37
CA ARG A 124 -16.85 9.04 -14.29
C ARG A 124 -16.74 8.48 -15.69
N TYR A 125 -15.60 7.89 -16.02
CA TYR A 125 -15.28 7.39 -17.35
C TYR A 125 -15.56 5.90 -17.37
N VAL A 126 -16.71 5.52 -17.92
CA VAL A 126 -17.10 4.11 -18.05
C VAL A 126 -16.19 3.45 -19.07
N VAL A 127 -15.64 2.30 -18.73
CA VAL A 127 -14.84 1.46 -19.63
C VAL A 127 -15.30 0.01 -19.60
N SER A 128 -15.12 -0.67 -20.73
CA SER A 128 -15.56 -2.05 -20.96
C SER A 128 -14.41 -3.01 -21.30
N ASP A 129 -13.17 -2.50 -21.37
CA ASP A 129 -11.94 -3.28 -21.57
C ASP A 129 -10.77 -2.66 -20.80
N THR A 130 -9.65 -3.39 -20.71
CA THR A 130 -8.40 -2.95 -20.09
C THR A 130 -7.87 -1.69 -20.74
N LEU A 131 -7.56 -0.69 -19.93
CA LEU A 131 -6.78 0.49 -20.32
C LEU A 131 -5.28 0.18 -20.25
N LYS A 132 -4.69 -0.08 -21.41
CA LYS A 132 -3.27 -0.43 -21.53
C LYS A 132 -2.42 0.81 -21.69
N LEU A 133 -1.52 1.04 -20.75
CA LEU A 133 -0.58 2.15 -20.78
C LEU A 133 0.56 1.88 -21.77
N ARG A 134 1.09 2.94 -22.39
CA ARG A 134 2.42 2.90 -23.02
C ARG A 134 3.49 2.96 -21.93
N PRO A 135 4.75 2.57 -22.21
CA PRO A 135 5.82 2.63 -21.22
C PRO A 135 6.04 4.01 -20.60
N ASP A 136 5.65 5.10 -21.26
CA ASP A 136 5.89 6.47 -20.80
C ASP A 136 4.60 7.24 -20.44
N THR A 137 3.45 6.57 -20.38
CA THR A 137 2.17 7.23 -20.12
C THR A 137 2.14 7.88 -18.73
N VAL A 138 1.68 9.13 -18.70
CA VAL A 138 1.39 9.92 -17.51
C VAL A 138 -0.11 10.24 -17.47
N LEU A 139 -0.84 9.71 -16.49
CA LEU A 139 -2.24 10.02 -16.23
C LEU A 139 -2.35 10.92 -14.99
N ILE A 140 -3.03 12.06 -15.12
CA ILE A 140 -3.14 13.06 -14.06
C ILE A 140 -4.63 13.39 -13.86
N GLY A 141 -5.21 12.91 -12.77
CA GLY A 141 -6.40 13.46 -12.15
C GLY A 141 -6.02 14.44 -11.03
N LEU A 142 -7.02 15.09 -10.44
CA LEU A 142 -6.81 16.04 -9.34
C LEU A 142 -7.68 15.72 -8.11
N HIS A 143 -8.43 14.61 -8.15
CA HIS A 143 -9.29 14.20 -7.06
C HIS A 143 -9.77 12.75 -7.28
N PRO A 144 -9.21 11.75 -6.57
CA PRO A 144 -9.48 10.34 -6.87
C PRO A 144 -10.92 9.90 -6.61
N SER A 145 -11.68 10.62 -5.77
CA SER A 145 -13.12 10.35 -5.60
C SER A 145 -14.02 11.03 -6.63
N MET A 146 -13.50 11.93 -7.47
CA MET A 146 -14.29 12.67 -8.49
C MET A 146 -13.78 12.48 -9.92
N THR A 147 -12.63 11.83 -10.09
CA THR A 147 -12.02 11.49 -11.39
C THR A 147 -11.83 9.98 -11.39
N GLN A 148 -12.75 9.22 -11.98
CA GLN A 148 -12.77 7.76 -11.84
C GLN A 148 -12.85 7.05 -13.19
N PHE A 149 -12.12 5.94 -13.33
CA PHE A 149 -12.42 4.93 -14.35
C PHE A 149 -13.26 3.83 -13.73
N ASP A 150 -14.44 3.62 -14.31
CA ASP A 150 -15.44 2.71 -13.80
C ASP A 150 -15.61 1.54 -14.78
N LEU A 151 -15.47 0.32 -14.27
CA LEU A 151 -15.78 -0.91 -14.98
C LEU A 151 -17.14 -1.42 -14.47
N PRO A 152 -18.24 -1.26 -15.22
CA PRO A 152 -19.57 -1.63 -14.74
C PRO A 152 -19.70 -3.12 -14.40
N ASP A 153 -20.60 -3.44 -13.47
CA ASP A 153 -21.03 -4.80 -13.20
C ASP A 153 -21.38 -5.58 -14.48
N GLY A 154 -20.98 -6.86 -14.52
CA GLY A 154 -21.34 -7.76 -15.61
C GLY A 154 -20.60 -7.47 -16.92
N THR A 155 -19.53 -6.67 -16.92
CA THR A 155 -18.76 -6.38 -18.14
C THR A 155 -18.21 -7.67 -18.73
N ALA A 156 -18.66 -8.02 -19.93
CA ALA A 156 -18.47 -9.35 -20.54
C ALA A 156 -17.00 -9.81 -20.58
N ALA A 157 -16.05 -8.88 -20.82
CA ALA A 157 -14.63 -9.19 -20.89
C ALA A 157 -14.01 -9.63 -19.55
N PHE A 158 -14.66 -9.34 -18.43
CA PHE A 158 -14.19 -9.57 -17.06
C PHE A 158 -15.01 -10.64 -16.31
N GLN A 159 -15.96 -11.29 -16.99
CA GLN A 159 -16.79 -12.35 -16.42
C GLN A 159 -16.16 -13.74 -16.51
N GLY A 160 -16.62 -14.63 -15.63
CA GLY A 160 -16.43 -16.07 -15.73
C GLY A 160 -15.07 -16.57 -15.27
N PRO A 161 -14.80 -17.88 -15.41
CA PRO A 161 -13.50 -18.45 -15.08
C PRO A 161 -12.44 -17.96 -16.06
N GLY A 162 -11.25 -17.64 -15.57
CA GLY A 162 -10.14 -17.25 -16.42
C GLY A 162 -9.03 -16.53 -15.67
N ALA A 163 -7.99 -16.17 -16.41
CA ALA A 163 -6.89 -15.38 -15.90
C ALA A 163 -7.38 -13.99 -15.43
N PRO A 164 -6.72 -13.40 -14.41
CA PRO A 164 -6.98 -12.03 -14.00
C PRO A 164 -6.86 -11.08 -15.20
N LYS A 165 -7.74 -10.08 -15.24
CA LYS A 165 -7.79 -9.05 -16.26
C LYS A 165 -7.82 -7.69 -15.57
N PRO A 166 -6.82 -6.83 -15.79
CA PRO A 166 -6.78 -5.52 -15.17
C PRO A 166 -7.74 -4.52 -15.82
N LEU A 167 -8.31 -3.62 -15.00
CA LEU A 167 -8.90 -2.38 -15.47
C LEU A 167 -7.80 -1.45 -16.00
N LEU A 168 -6.72 -1.23 -15.24
CA LEU A 168 -5.55 -0.45 -15.65
C LEU A 168 -4.29 -1.32 -15.72
N GLU A 169 -3.58 -1.32 -16.85
CA GLU A 169 -2.38 -2.15 -17.05
C GLU A 169 -1.15 -1.28 -17.37
N ALA A 170 -0.17 -1.26 -16.46
CA ALA A 170 1.13 -0.64 -16.70
C ALA A 170 2.14 -1.69 -17.19
N PRO A 171 2.81 -1.48 -18.34
CA PRO A 171 3.64 -2.49 -18.98
C PRO A 171 4.97 -2.72 -18.26
N SER A 172 5.62 -3.85 -18.54
CA SER A 172 7.02 -4.09 -18.17
C SER A 172 7.93 -2.97 -18.68
N ASP A 173 8.97 -2.65 -17.91
CA ASP A 173 9.96 -1.59 -18.21
C ASP A 173 9.35 -0.19 -18.40
N GLY A 174 8.11 0.02 -17.94
CA GLY A 174 7.48 1.34 -17.94
C GLY A 174 8.08 2.30 -16.91
N HIS A 175 7.97 3.60 -17.20
CA HIS A 175 8.29 4.71 -16.30
C HIS A 175 7.03 5.55 -16.03
N ASN A 176 5.89 4.87 -15.96
CA ASN A 176 4.55 5.44 -15.87
C ASN A 176 4.38 6.35 -14.66
N ILE A 177 3.49 7.34 -14.78
CA ILE A 177 2.98 8.12 -13.63
C ILE A 177 1.46 8.04 -13.68
N VAL A 178 0.82 7.61 -12.62
CA VAL A 178 -0.64 7.62 -12.48
C VAL A 178 -0.98 8.32 -11.18
N THR A 179 -1.72 9.43 -11.24
CA THR A 179 -2.03 10.19 -10.03
C THR A 179 -3.41 10.80 -10.00
N GLY A 180 -3.98 10.96 -8.79
CA GLY A 180 -5.20 11.72 -8.54
C GLY A 180 -6.47 11.13 -9.15
N ILE A 181 -6.50 9.81 -9.39
CA ILE A 181 -7.61 9.09 -10.02
C ILE A 181 -8.15 7.97 -9.13
N GLY A 182 -9.44 7.68 -9.30
CA GLY A 182 -10.10 6.50 -8.75
C GLY A 182 -10.21 5.39 -9.78
N LEU A 183 -10.14 4.15 -9.30
CA LEU A 183 -10.35 2.93 -10.07
C LEU A 183 -11.48 2.13 -9.39
N TYR A 184 -12.59 1.92 -10.10
CA TYR A 184 -13.72 1.18 -9.56
C TYR A 184 -14.08 0.01 -10.48
N THR A 185 -13.93 -1.21 -9.97
CA THR A 185 -14.18 -2.45 -10.72
C THR A 185 -15.61 -3.00 -10.55
N ASP A 186 -16.46 -2.25 -9.84
CA ASP A 186 -17.78 -2.67 -9.39
C ASP A 186 -17.76 -4.01 -8.64
N GLY A 187 -18.89 -4.70 -8.45
CA GLY A 187 -18.96 -5.92 -7.62
C GLY A 187 -19.08 -7.24 -8.40
N ILE A 188 -19.53 -7.21 -9.66
CA ILE A 188 -19.83 -8.38 -10.49
C ILE A 188 -18.82 -8.44 -11.65
N ASN A 189 -17.53 -8.58 -11.36
CA ASN A 189 -16.45 -8.71 -12.36
C ASN A 189 -15.38 -9.69 -11.89
N SER A 190 -15.66 -10.99 -11.94
CA SER A 190 -14.88 -12.04 -11.24
C SER A 190 -13.42 -12.17 -11.66
N ARG A 191 -13.02 -11.56 -12.78
CA ARG A 191 -11.64 -11.54 -13.26
C ARG A 191 -10.93 -10.22 -13.03
N ALA A 192 -11.62 -9.20 -12.53
CA ALA A 192 -11.07 -7.86 -12.41
C ALA A 192 -9.91 -7.79 -11.43
N VAL A 193 -8.88 -7.03 -11.82
CA VAL A 193 -7.84 -6.43 -10.97
C VAL A 193 -7.99 -4.92 -11.16
N GLY A 194 -7.96 -4.12 -10.09
CA GLY A 194 -8.08 -2.65 -10.24
C GLY A 194 -6.95 -2.08 -11.08
N ALA A 195 -5.70 -2.35 -10.67
CA ALA A 195 -4.50 -2.04 -11.42
C ALA A 195 -3.51 -3.20 -11.39
N MET A 196 -2.99 -3.57 -12.56
CA MET A 196 -1.87 -4.49 -12.69
C MET A 196 -0.63 -3.73 -13.14
N TRP A 197 0.43 -3.81 -12.32
CA TRP A 197 1.59 -2.96 -12.47
C TRP A 197 2.85 -3.78 -12.69
N MET A 198 3.44 -3.66 -13.89
CA MET A 198 4.71 -4.29 -14.25
C MET A 198 5.79 -3.25 -14.57
N ALA A 199 5.47 -1.95 -14.43
CA ALA A 199 6.40 -0.86 -14.71
C ALA A 199 7.60 -0.86 -13.73
N GLY A 200 8.73 -0.32 -14.17
CA GLY A 200 10.02 -0.41 -13.48
C GLY A 200 10.17 0.52 -12.28
N ALA A 201 11.38 0.52 -11.71
CA ALA A 201 11.73 1.22 -10.46
C ALA A 201 11.51 2.75 -10.48
N ASP A 202 11.53 3.38 -11.66
CA ASP A 202 11.29 4.82 -11.78
C ASP A 202 9.81 5.16 -12.03
N SER A 203 8.89 4.22 -11.91
CA SER A 203 7.46 4.46 -12.10
C SER A 203 6.79 5.00 -10.82
N LEU A 204 5.63 5.65 -10.94
CA LEU A 204 4.90 6.29 -9.84
C LEU A 204 3.39 6.02 -9.92
N MET A 205 2.80 5.61 -8.79
CA MET A 205 1.37 5.73 -8.52
C MET A 205 1.18 6.59 -7.27
N ASP A 206 0.43 7.68 -7.36
CA ASP A 206 0.31 8.66 -6.26
C ASP A 206 -1.11 9.21 -6.14
N ASP A 207 -1.72 9.26 -4.94
CA ASP A 207 -3.10 9.75 -4.76
C ASP A 207 -4.11 8.96 -5.61
N VAL A 208 -3.98 7.64 -5.62
CA VAL A 208 -4.90 6.72 -6.32
C VAL A 208 -5.78 6.00 -5.32
N ARG A 209 -7.07 5.90 -5.67
CA ARG A 209 -8.06 5.23 -4.83
C ARG A 209 -8.70 4.05 -5.54
N PHE A 210 -8.80 2.91 -4.86
CA PHE A 210 -9.53 1.73 -5.35
C PHE A 210 -10.89 1.66 -4.65
N LEU A 211 -11.97 1.82 -5.39
CA LEU A 211 -13.32 1.98 -4.81
C LEU A 211 -14.07 0.63 -4.77
N GLY A 212 -15.14 0.58 -3.97
CA GLY A 212 -16.09 -0.54 -3.97
C GLY A 212 -16.64 -0.94 -2.61
N GLY A 213 -16.02 -0.50 -1.52
CA GLY A 213 -16.47 -0.75 -0.16
C GLY A 213 -16.64 0.53 0.64
N HIS A 214 -16.17 0.52 1.88
CA HIS A 214 -16.21 1.67 2.77
C HIS A 214 -15.58 2.90 2.12
N GLY A 215 -16.03 4.09 2.52
CA GLY A 215 -15.51 5.29 1.88
C GLY A 215 -16.21 5.68 0.57
N THR A 216 -16.86 4.76 -0.13
CA THR A 216 -17.26 4.95 -1.53
C THR A 216 -18.54 5.77 -1.64
N ASN A 217 -18.54 6.77 -2.54
CA ASN A 217 -19.74 7.54 -2.86
C ASN A 217 -20.31 7.10 -4.21
N ALA A 218 -21.64 7.05 -4.30
CA ALA A 218 -22.37 6.88 -5.55
C ALA A 218 -22.21 8.12 -6.45
N ALA A 219 -22.66 8.01 -7.70
CA ALA A 219 -22.54 9.08 -8.69
C ALA A 219 -23.29 10.37 -8.31
N ASP A 220 -24.35 10.25 -7.51
CA ASP A 220 -25.12 11.36 -6.95
C ASP A 220 -24.49 11.97 -5.67
N GLY A 221 -23.34 11.45 -5.23
CA GLY A 221 -22.63 11.89 -4.03
C GLY A 221 -23.12 11.25 -2.74
N THR A 222 -24.13 10.39 -2.77
CA THR A 222 -24.57 9.65 -1.58
C THR A 222 -23.54 8.61 -1.18
N ARG A 223 -23.44 8.33 0.13
CA ARG A 223 -22.53 7.32 0.66
C ARG A 223 -23.10 5.93 0.37
N ILE A 224 -22.30 5.04 -0.23
CA ILE A 224 -22.66 3.63 -0.40
C ILE A 224 -22.54 2.91 0.94
N ASN A 225 -23.56 2.14 1.29
CA ASN A 225 -23.50 1.18 2.40
C ASN A 225 -23.04 -0.17 1.84
N PRO A 226 -21.88 -0.71 2.25
CA PRO A 226 -21.40 -1.99 1.75
C PRO A 226 -22.14 -3.20 2.34
N TYR A 227 -23.19 -3.00 3.15
CA TYR A 227 -23.90 -4.07 3.87
C TYR A 227 -25.37 -4.23 3.52
N ASN A 228 -25.77 -5.49 3.36
CA ASN A 228 -27.15 -5.92 3.52
C ASN A 228 -27.65 -5.69 4.96
N ASN A 229 -28.95 -5.92 5.19
CA ASN A 229 -29.60 -5.66 6.47
C ASN A 229 -29.06 -6.50 7.66
N THR A 230 -28.34 -7.59 7.40
CA THR A 230 -27.73 -8.45 8.42
C THR A 230 -26.24 -8.24 8.61
N HIS A 231 -25.61 -7.33 7.84
CA HIS A 231 -24.16 -7.09 7.84
C HIS A 231 -23.34 -8.37 7.53
N THR A 232 -23.81 -9.18 6.57
CA THR A 232 -23.17 -10.45 6.21
C THR A 232 -22.81 -10.55 4.72
N ALA A 233 -23.23 -9.59 3.91
CA ALA A 233 -22.95 -9.52 2.48
C ALA A 233 -23.21 -8.09 1.96
N ASP A 234 -22.91 -7.85 0.69
CA ASP A 234 -23.32 -6.65 -0.05
C ASP A 234 -24.86 -6.52 -0.13
N PRO A 235 -25.44 -5.30 -0.22
CA PRO A 235 -26.87 -5.12 -0.45
C PRO A 235 -27.41 -5.76 -1.74
N ASP A 236 -26.57 -5.90 -2.77
CA ASP A 236 -26.88 -6.66 -3.98
C ASP A 236 -26.34 -8.08 -3.87
N ASP A 237 -27.24 -9.06 -3.80
CA ASP A 237 -26.90 -10.49 -3.65
C ASP A 237 -26.01 -11.04 -4.80
N LEU A 238 -25.94 -10.35 -5.94
CA LEU A 238 -25.07 -10.72 -7.05
C LEU A 238 -23.63 -10.23 -6.86
N ARG A 239 -23.42 -9.15 -6.09
CA ARG A 239 -22.11 -8.61 -5.76
C ARG A 239 -21.51 -9.41 -4.62
N ARG A 240 -20.45 -10.14 -4.93
CA ARG A 240 -19.77 -10.99 -3.95
C ARG A 240 -18.53 -10.30 -3.45
N TRP A 241 -18.46 -10.09 -2.14
CA TRP A 241 -17.17 -9.85 -1.48
C TRP A 241 -16.21 -11.00 -1.82
N ASP A 242 -14.91 -10.72 -1.87
CA ASP A 242 -13.89 -11.70 -2.30
C ASP A 242 -14.07 -12.24 -3.74
N GLY A 243 -14.90 -11.58 -4.54
CA GLY A 243 -15.24 -12.01 -5.90
C GLY A 243 -14.16 -11.70 -6.94
N GLN A 244 -13.21 -10.81 -6.64
CA GLN A 244 -12.27 -10.23 -7.59
C GLN A 244 -10.81 -10.43 -7.15
N TYR A 245 -9.88 -10.23 -8.07
CA TYR A 245 -8.45 -10.23 -7.76
C TYR A 245 -8.05 -8.94 -7.01
N PRO A 246 -6.78 -8.80 -6.55
CA PRO A 246 -6.39 -7.66 -5.74
C PRO A 246 -6.69 -6.29 -6.37
N SER A 247 -6.92 -5.29 -5.54
CA SER A 247 -7.12 -3.90 -5.98
C SER A 247 -5.90 -3.41 -6.74
N LEU A 248 -4.71 -3.52 -6.14
CA LEU A 248 -3.42 -3.25 -6.76
C LEU A 248 -2.57 -4.52 -6.77
N TRP A 249 -2.22 -4.98 -7.96
CA TRP A 249 -1.32 -6.12 -8.14
C TRP A 249 -0.04 -5.70 -8.87
N ILE A 250 1.05 -5.56 -8.12
CA ILE A 250 2.39 -5.32 -8.62
C ILE A 250 3.04 -6.68 -8.87
N ARG A 251 3.46 -6.95 -10.10
CA ARG A 251 3.93 -8.29 -10.45
C ARG A 251 4.96 -8.35 -11.55
N ASN A 252 5.65 -9.49 -11.61
CA ASN A 252 6.52 -9.89 -12.73
C ASN A 252 7.54 -8.80 -13.08
N GLY A 253 8.39 -8.44 -12.11
CA GLY A 253 9.38 -7.37 -12.28
C GLY A 253 8.83 -5.94 -12.12
N GLY A 254 7.56 -5.78 -11.73
CA GLY A 254 7.03 -4.48 -11.35
C GLY A 254 7.74 -3.89 -10.12
N GLY A 255 7.95 -2.57 -10.14
CA GLY A 255 8.52 -1.77 -9.06
C GLY A 255 8.02 -0.33 -9.16
N GLY A 256 8.72 0.60 -8.51
CA GLY A 256 8.34 2.01 -8.50
C GLY A 256 7.95 2.53 -7.13
N THR A 257 7.45 3.77 -7.10
CA THR A 257 6.94 4.40 -5.87
C THR A 257 5.41 4.42 -5.89
N PHE A 258 4.81 4.05 -4.77
CA PHE A 258 3.37 4.02 -4.55
C PHE A 258 3.08 4.87 -3.32
N ALA A 259 2.40 5.99 -3.47
CA ALA A 259 2.21 6.97 -2.39
C ALA A 259 0.74 7.34 -2.24
N ASN A 260 0.30 7.57 -1.00
CA ASN A 260 -1.04 8.10 -0.71
C ASN A 260 -2.14 7.27 -1.39
N ILE A 261 -2.11 5.96 -1.14
CA ILE A 261 -3.04 5.00 -1.76
C ILE A 261 -4.09 4.61 -0.73
N TRP A 262 -5.36 4.63 -1.13
CA TRP A 262 -6.45 4.10 -0.32
C TRP A 262 -7.23 3.04 -1.10
N THR A 263 -7.32 1.84 -0.54
CA THR A 263 -8.07 0.73 -1.14
C THR A 263 -9.07 0.16 -0.15
N PRO A 264 -10.32 0.66 -0.13
CA PRO A 264 -11.38 0.06 0.66
C PRO A 264 -12.33 -0.76 -0.23
N SER A 265 -11.85 -1.77 -0.97
CA SER A 265 -12.68 -2.57 -1.88
C SER A 265 -13.00 -3.93 -1.29
N THR A 266 -14.22 -4.11 -0.78
CA THR A 266 -14.69 -5.38 -0.20
C THR A 266 -14.79 -6.51 -1.25
N PHE A 267 -14.79 -6.18 -2.54
CA PHE A 267 -14.85 -7.16 -3.63
C PHE A 267 -13.49 -7.79 -3.96
N ALA A 268 -12.39 -7.09 -3.67
CA ALA A 268 -11.06 -7.57 -3.97
C ALA A 268 -10.57 -8.55 -2.89
N GLN A 269 -9.91 -9.62 -3.33
CA GLN A 269 -9.27 -10.61 -2.44
C GLN A 269 -8.23 -9.97 -1.51
N ALA A 270 -7.51 -8.95 -2.01
CA ALA A 270 -6.55 -8.19 -1.23
C ALA A 270 -6.44 -6.74 -1.72
N GLY A 271 -5.93 -5.85 -0.87
CA GLY A 271 -5.67 -4.47 -1.26
C GLY A 271 -4.43 -4.34 -2.11
N LEU A 272 -3.28 -4.69 -1.52
CA LEU A 272 -1.99 -4.67 -2.20
C LEU A 272 -1.40 -6.09 -2.29
N TYR A 273 -1.12 -6.54 -3.51
CA TYR A 273 -0.33 -7.74 -3.74
C TYR A 273 0.92 -7.44 -4.57
N ILE A 274 2.09 -7.68 -3.99
CA ILE A 274 3.38 -7.59 -4.66
C ILE A 274 3.91 -9.01 -4.87
N SER A 275 4.26 -9.38 -6.10
CA SER A 275 4.71 -10.75 -6.38
C SER A 275 5.73 -10.89 -7.49
N ASN A 276 6.68 -11.80 -7.32
CA ASN A 276 7.67 -12.17 -8.35
C ASN A 276 8.42 -10.94 -8.90
N THR A 277 9.09 -10.20 -8.03
CA THR A 277 9.86 -9.02 -8.43
C THR A 277 11.08 -8.82 -7.54
N ALA A 278 12.22 -8.56 -8.17
CA ALA A 278 13.42 -8.03 -7.52
C ALA A 278 13.64 -6.54 -7.86
N THR A 279 12.76 -5.97 -8.69
CA THR A 279 12.79 -4.56 -9.03
C THR A 279 12.48 -3.75 -7.76
N PRO A 280 13.32 -2.77 -7.40
CA PRO A 280 13.10 -1.97 -6.20
C PRO A 280 11.75 -1.26 -6.22
N GLY A 281 11.12 -1.20 -5.06
CA GLY A 281 9.86 -0.51 -4.89
C GLY A 281 9.67 0.08 -3.51
N ARG A 282 8.83 1.11 -3.45
CA ARG A 282 8.56 1.88 -2.24
C ARG A 282 7.07 2.12 -2.09
N VAL A 283 6.55 1.94 -0.88
CA VAL A 283 5.18 2.31 -0.52
C VAL A 283 5.23 3.36 0.58
N TYR A 284 4.54 4.48 0.40
CA TYR A 284 4.40 5.53 1.40
C TYR A 284 2.91 5.78 1.67
N GLN A 285 2.49 5.72 2.93
CA GLN A 285 1.12 6.11 3.33
C GLN A 285 0.05 5.33 2.54
N LEU A 286 0.04 4.00 2.72
CA LEU A 286 -1.00 3.12 2.20
C LEU A 286 -2.03 2.87 3.29
N SER A 287 -3.31 3.04 2.96
CA SER A 287 -4.43 2.52 3.75
C SER A 287 -5.08 1.39 2.95
N SER A 288 -4.94 0.16 3.45
CA SER A 288 -5.57 -1.03 2.90
C SER A 288 -6.57 -1.58 3.89
N GLU A 289 -7.84 -1.55 3.54
CA GLU A 289 -8.89 -1.79 4.52
C GLU A 289 -10.00 -2.66 3.91
N HIS A 290 -10.61 -3.52 4.75
CA HIS A 290 -11.83 -4.25 4.46
C HIS A 290 -11.77 -5.32 3.35
N HIS A 291 -10.60 -5.84 3.02
CA HIS A 291 -10.47 -6.96 2.07
C HIS A 291 -10.68 -8.29 2.78
N VAL A 292 -11.16 -9.29 2.06
CA VAL A 292 -11.66 -10.52 2.72
C VAL A 292 -10.56 -11.50 3.11
N ARG A 293 -9.46 -11.58 2.33
CA ARG A 293 -8.40 -12.58 2.57
C ARG A 293 -7.13 -11.98 3.16
N ASN A 294 -6.64 -10.91 2.56
CA ASN A 294 -5.42 -10.23 2.98
C ASN A 294 -5.56 -8.74 2.79
N GLU A 295 -4.97 -7.91 3.64
CA GLU A 295 -4.86 -6.49 3.32
C GLU A 295 -3.65 -6.27 2.40
N VAL A 296 -2.47 -6.72 2.84
CA VAL A 296 -1.22 -6.60 2.11
C VAL A 296 -0.52 -7.96 2.01
N LYS A 297 -0.03 -8.28 0.80
CA LYS A 297 0.70 -9.52 0.54
C LYS A 297 1.97 -9.28 -0.28
N LEU A 298 3.07 -9.91 0.15
CA LEU A 298 4.34 -9.99 -0.56
C LEU A 298 4.72 -11.46 -0.76
N ASP A 299 5.00 -11.86 -2.00
CA ASP A 299 5.44 -13.22 -2.36
C ASP A 299 6.55 -13.20 -3.41
N GLN A 300 7.74 -13.73 -3.09
CA GLN A 300 8.90 -13.68 -4.00
C GLN A 300 9.25 -12.24 -4.38
N VAL A 301 9.43 -11.41 -3.35
CA VAL A 301 9.70 -9.98 -3.46
C VAL A 301 11.08 -9.65 -2.89
N GLU A 302 11.83 -8.80 -3.57
CA GLU A 302 13.14 -8.32 -3.10
C GLU A 302 13.30 -6.81 -3.25
N ASN A 303 13.97 -6.17 -2.28
CA ASN A 303 14.37 -4.75 -2.31
C ASN A 303 13.18 -3.77 -2.18
N TRP A 304 12.31 -3.99 -1.19
CA TRP A 304 11.12 -3.14 -0.97
C TRP A 304 11.11 -2.45 0.39
N GLU A 305 10.62 -1.21 0.39
CA GLU A 305 10.39 -0.41 1.61
C GLU A 305 8.91 -0.04 1.67
N LEU A 306 8.23 -0.40 2.76
CA LEU A 306 6.83 -0.08 3.00
C LEU A 306 6.72 0.75 4.28
N ASP A 307 6.51 2.06 4.10
CA ASP A 307 6.50 3.06 5.15
C ASP A 307 5.09 3.59 5.40
N ALA A 308 4.67 3.56 6.67
CA ALA A 308 3.36 4.02 7.13
C ALA A 308 2.21 3.31 6.40
N ILE A 309 2.24 1.98 6.37
CA ILE A 309 1.10 1.19 5.93
C ILE A 309 0.14 0.98 7.10
N GLN A 310 -1.14 1.25 6.87
CA GLN A 310 -2.22 0.95 7.77
C GLN A 310 -3.11 -0.13 7.18
N THR A 311 -3.57 -1.03 8.05
CA THR A 311 -4.50 -2.10 7.71
C THR A 311 -5.67 -2.14 8.67
N GLU A 312 -6.89 -2.37 8.16
CA GLU A 312 -8.11 -2.44 8.98
C GLU A 312 -9.00 -3.64 8.60
N GLU A 313 -9.27 -4.51 9.58
CA GLU A 313 -10.28 -5.55 9.44
C GLU A 313 -11.59 -5.16 10.14
N GLU A 314 -12.64 -5.15 9.34
CA GLU A 314 -14.02 -4.99 9.73
C GLU A 314 -14.73 -6.33 9.99
N ARG A 315 -15.81 -6.26 10.77
CA ARG A 315 -16.54 -7.40 11.34
C ARG A 315 -17.22 -8.27 10.28
N GLY A 316 -17.79 -7.66 9.24
CA GLY A 316 -18.66 -8.37 8.28
C GLY A 316 -17.87 -9.18 7.27
N GLU A 317 -17.02 -8.47 6.53
CA GLU A 317 -16.34 -8.93 5.32
C GLU A 317 -14.95 -9.52 5.60
N SER A 318 -14.23 -8.97 6.57
CA SER A 318 -12.78 -9.16 6.72
C SER A 318 -12.40 -9.76 8.08
N GLY A 319 -13.35 -10.35 8.81
CA GLY A 319 -13.10 -10.91 10.15
C GLY A 319 -12.01 -11.99 10.21
N PHE A 320 -11.65 -12.59 9.06
CA PHE A 320 -10.57 -13.56 8.90
C PHE A 320 -9.47 -13.11 7.92
N ALA A 321 -9.45 -11.83 7.55
CA ALA A 321 -8.40 -11.31 6.72
C ALA A 321 -7.07 -11.29 7.49
N LEU A 322 -5.98 -11.62 6.81
CA LEU A 322 -4.62 -11.49 7.33
C LEU A 322 -4.07 -10.12 6.92
N PRO A 323 -3.79 -9.22 7.88
CA PRO A 323 -3.33 -7.87 7.56
C PRO A 323 -2.08 -7.83 6.68
N LEU A 324 -1.03 -8.58 7.05
CA LEU A 324 0.22 -8.60 6.32
C LEU A 324 0.77 -10.02 6.20
N GLU A 325 0.92 -10.49 4.96
CA GLU A 325 1.64 -11.72 4.64
C GLU A 325 2.92 -11.43 3.86
N ILE A 326 4.06 -11.91 4.36
CA ILE A 326 5.35 -11.86 3.65
C ILE A 326 5.84 -13.31 3.49
N SER A 327 6.05 -13.73 2.25
CA SER A 327 6.47 -15.09 1.94
C SER A 327 7.58 -15.15 0.89
N ARG A 328 8.55 -16.05 1.06
CA ARG A 328 9.65 -16.28 0.09
C ARG A 328 10.36 -15.00 -0.37
N SER A 329 10.51 -14.03 0.53
CA SER A 329 10.93 -12.67 0.18
C SER A 329 12.18 -12.27 0.95
N THR A 330 12.92 -11.27 0.45
CA THR A 330 14.15 -10.83 1.09
C THR A 330 14.40 -9.33 0.96
N ASN A 331 15.18 -8.77 1.88
CA ASN A 331 15.56 -7.36 1.88
C ASN A 331 14.35 -6.42 1.82
N ILE A 332 13.45 -6.56 2.81
CA ILE A 332 12.25 -5.75 2.94
C ILE A 332 12.30 -4.96 4.24
N THR A 333 11.98 -3.68 4.18
CA THR A 333 11.69 -2.86 5.36
C THR A 333 10.18 -2.64 5.47
N ILE A 334 9.62 -2.91 6.64
CA ILE A 334 8.27 -2.50 7.04
C ILE A 334 8.44 -1.48 8.18
N ALA A 335 8.10 -0.22 7.93
CA ALA A 335 8.25 0.85 8.91
C ALA A 335 6.93 1.54 9.23
N ASN A 336 6.73 1.89 10.51
CA ASN A 336 5.53 2.58 11.01
C ASN A 336 4.24 1.82 10.63
N TYR A 337 4.26 0.50 10.76
CA TYR A 337 3.10 -0.34 10.49
C TYR A 337 2.01 -0.12 11.53
N HIS A 338 0.78 0.06 11.09
CA HIS A 338 -0.39 0.16 11.97
C HIS A 338 -1.46 -0.83 11.51
N GLY A 339 -1.57 -1.97 12.19
CA GLY A 339 -2.68 -2.90 11.99
C GLY A 339 -3.72 -2.76 13.08
N TYR A 340 -4.99 -2.61 12.72
CA TYR A 340 -6.06 -2.65 13.71
C TYR A 340 -7.32 -3.35 13.24
N ARG A 341 -8.13 -3.74 14.23
CA ARG A 341 -9.46 -4.32 14.00
C ARG A 341 -10.50 -3.40 14.59
N VAL A 342 -11.59 -3.20 13.86
CA VAL A 342 -12.66 -2.29 14.30
C VAL A 342 -13.22 -2.69 15.65
N VAL A 343 -13.70 -1.70 16.42
CA VAL A 343 -14.28 -1.89 17.77
C VAL A 343 -15.38 -2.97 17.82
N SER A 344 -16.10 -3.19 16.72
CA SER A 344 -17.19 -4.15 16.63
C SER A 344 -16.75 -5.60 16.35
N SER A 345 -15.46 -5.82 16.07
CA SER A 345 -14.88 -7.12 15.79
C SER A 345 -14.94 -8.06 17.00
N TYR A 346 -15.31 -9.30 16.73
CA TYR A 346 -15.43 -10.36 17.74
C TYR A 346 -14.77 -11.68 17.32
N GLN A 347 -14.26 -11.77 16.09
CA GLN A 347 -13.69 -12.99 15.54
C GLN A 347 -12.23 -13.11 15.97
N PRO A 348 -11.81 -14.06 16.83
CA PRO A 348 -10.39 -14.16 17.19
C PRO A 348 -9.51 -14.45 15.98
N PHE A 349 -8.29 -13.91 15.95
CA PHE A 349 -7.33 -14.13 14.88
C PHE A 349 -5.89 -14.20 15.46
N PRO A 350 -5.08 -15.19 15.06
CA PRO A 350 -3.87 -15.54 15.81
C PRO A 350 -2.69 -14.57 15.65
N TYR A 351 -2.63 -13.77 14.59
CA TYR A 351 -1.53 -12.84 14.35
C TYR A 351 -1.89 -11.76 13.33
N ALA A 352 -1.31 -10.57 13.46
CA ALA A 352 -1.48 -9.51 12.46
C ALA A 352 -0.55 -9.70 11.25
N ILE A 353 0.69 -10.09 11.50
CA ILE A 353 1.72 -10.30 10.49
C ILE A 353 2.08 -11.78 10.44
N LYS A 354 2.14 -12.34 9.24
CA LYS A 354 2.66 -13.69 8.99
C LYS A 354 3.89 -13.62 8.11
N LEU A 355 4.96 -14.24 8.56
CA LEU A 355 6.20 -14.38 7.82
C LEU A 355 6.47 -15.86 7.51
N SER A 356 6.96 -16.16 6.31
CA SER A 356 7.40 -17.51 5.96
C SER A 356 8.50 -17.51 4.90
N GLU A 357 9.50 -18.37 5.06
CA GLU A 357 10.56 -18.63 4.08
C GLU A 357 11.28 -17.35 3.61
N SER A 358 11.42 -16.36 4.49
CA SER A 358 11.89 -15.02 4.19
C SER A 358 13.03 -14.63 5.13
N HIS A 359 13.95 -13.77 4.69
CA HIS A 359 15.11 -13.32 5.47
C HIS A 359 15.50 -11.88 5.11
N ASP A 360 16.25 -11.21 5.98
CA ASP A 360 16.61 -9.80 5.84
C ASP A 360 15.36 -8.90 5.85
N ILE A 361 14.41 -9.24 6.72
CA ILE A 361 13.17 -8.47 6.92
C ILE A 361 13.35 -7.58 8.14
N ARG A 362 13.17 -6.27 7.95
CA ARG A 362 13.38 -5.25 8.97
C ARG A 362 12.05 -4.64 9.35
N PHE A 363 11.62 -4.86 10.58
CA PHE A 363 10.46 -4.19 11.15
C PHE A 363 10.91 -3.00 11.98
N ARG A 364 10.31 -1.85 11.74
CA ARG A 364 10.55 -0.59 12.46
C ARG A 364 9.21 -0.01 12.88
N ASN A 365 9.05 0.32 14.15
CA ASN A 365 7.81 0.88 14.70
C ASN A 365 6.54 0.11 14.27
N VAL A 366 6.31 -1.05 14.89
CA VAL A 366 5.12 -1.88 14.63
C VAL A 366 4.09 -1.59 15.71
N HIS A 367 2.86 -1.30 15.28
CA HIS A 367 1.70 -1.10 16.13
C HIS A 367 0.57 -2.02 15.68
N VAL A 368 0.12 -2.88 16.59
CA VAL A 368 -1.01 -3.79 16.38
C VAL A 368 -2.03 -3.52 17.47
N ASP A 369 -3.02 -2.71 17.15
CA ASP A 369 -3.99 -2.20 18.11
C ASP A 369 -5.38 -2.81 17.86
N SER A 370 -6.22 -2.82 18.88
CA SER A 370 -7.63 -3.19 18.72
C SER A 370 -8.43 -2.67 19.90
N ASP A 371 -9.37 -1.77 19.62
CA ASP A 371 -10.41 -1.37 20.58
C ASP A 371 -11.53 -2.43 20.68
N SER A 372 -11.41 -3.52 19.92
CA SER A 372 -12.37 -4.62 19.85
C SER A 372 -12.24 -5.63 21.00
N LYS A 373 -13.24 -6.52 21.14
CA LYS A 373 -13.20 -7.65 22.08
C LYS A 373 -12.27 -8.78 21.63
N ALA A 374 -11.78 -8.74 20.40
CA ALA A 374 -10.98 -9.78 19.77
C ALA A 374 -9.77 -9.16 19.05
N ALA A 375 -8.79 -8.71 19.84
CA ALA A 375 -7.48 -8.34 19.32
C ALA A 375 -6.80 -9.54 18.64
N PHE A 376 -5.73 -9.28 17.89
CA PHE A 376 -4.84 -10.34 17.44
C PHE A 376 -4.18 -11.02 18.65
N ASP A 377 -3.85 -12.31 18.57
CA ASP A 377 -3.12 -12.96 19.69
C ASP A 377 -1.63 -12.57 19.71
N ASN A 378 -1.07 -12.25 18.55
CA ASN A 378 0.35 -11.91 18.34
C ASN A 378 0.47 -10.77 17.31
N SER A 379 1.49 -9.93 17.39
CA SER A 379 1.76 -8.98 16.31
C SER A 379 2.36 -9.67 15.10
N LEU A 380 3.26 -10.63 15.31
CA LEU A 380 3.94 -11.37 14.25
C LEU A 380 4.02 -12.87 14.57
N PHE A 381 3.81 -13.68 13.54
CA PHE A 381 4.12 -15.11 13.56
C PHE A 381 5.08 -15.47 12.42
N ASP A 382 6.27 -15.95 12.78
CA ASP A 382 7.21 -16.58 11.85
C ASP A 382 6.87 -18.07 11.74
N ALA A 383 6.25 -18.41 10.62
CA ALA A 383 5.83 -19.76 10.32
C ALA A 383 7.01 -20.71 10.01
N THR A 384 8.18 -20.18 9.63
CA THR A 384 9.37 -20.99 9.34
C THR A 384 10.14 -21.31 10.60
N GLY A 385 10.38 -20.32 11.46
CA GLY A 385 10.99 -20.51 12.77
C GLY A 385 10.04 -21.09 13.82
N HIS A 386 8.74 -21.17 13.53
CA HIS A 386 7.68 -21.53 14.49
C HIS A 386 7.70 -20.68 15.76
N ALA A 387 7.96 -19.38 15.59
CA ALA A 387 8.11 -18.43 16.68
C ALA A 387 7.13 -17.25 16.52
N ALA A 388 6.75 -16.64 17.64
CA ALA A 388 5.78 -15.55 17.65
C ALA A 388 6.32 -14.34 18.43
N VAL A 389 5.89 -13.15 18.02
CA VAL A 389 6.07 -11.90 18.75
C VAL A 389 4.73 -11.55 19.39
N ARG A 390 4.66 -11.68 20.72
CA ARG A 390 3.43 -11.40 21.48
C ARG A 390 3.21 -9.91 21.76
N ALA A 391 4.30 -9.12 21.73
CA ALA A 391 4.21 -7.69 21.94
C ALA A 391 3.40 -7.06 20.79
N TYR A 392 2.31 -6.38 21.14
CA TYR A 392 1.49 -5.62 20.18
C TYR A 392 2.23 -4.43 19.56
N GLU A 393 3.22 -3.92 20.29
CA GLU A 393 3.94 -2.71 19.96
C GLU A 393 5.43 -2.93 20.16
N PHE A 394 6.25 -2.75 19.12
CA PHE A 394 7.71 -2.82 19.23
C PHE A 394 8.43 -1.89 18.26
N ALA A 395 9.57 -1.36 18.69
CA ALA A 395 10.37 -0.42 17.91
C ALA A 395 11.22 -1.11 16.84
N SER A 396 11.84 -2.25 17.15
CA SER A 396 12.75 -2.88 16.18
C SER A 396 12.80 -4.41 16.30
N LEU A 397 12.75 -5.06 15.15
CA LEU A 397 13.00 -6.49 14.97
C LEU A 397 13.62 -6.69 13.58
N ASN A 398 14.66 -7.50 13.50
CA ASN A 398 15.21 -8.00 12.25
C ASN A 398 14.99 -9.52 12.21
N VAL A 399 14.54 -10.05 11.07
CA VAL A 399 14.30 -11.48 10.86
C VAL A 399 15.15 -12.01 9.73
#